data_AF-A0A1X6NAR6-F1
#
_entry.id   AF-A0A1X6NAR6-F1
#
_cell.length_a   1.000
_cell.length_b   1.000
_cell.length_c   1.000
_cell.angle_alpha   90.00
_cell.angle_beta   90.00
_cell.angle_gamma   90.00
#
_symmetry.space_group_name_H-M   'P 1'
#
loop_
_entity.id
_entity.type
_entity.pdbx_description
1 polymer ?
#
loop_
_entity_poly.entity_id
_entity_poly.type
_entity_poly.pdbx_seq_one_letter_code
_entity_poly.pdbx_strand_id
1 'polypeptide(L)'
;MSAVKYARVETPSDELIDASVDLFTTLMKDGPMARAMLKAGALAGEYYTATDENNDLLGFTLWMPPGDDLFSTWYSGFQLIFNLRKPTDEMTSPQYMVEFPAFVNHCIGPTGKTDSWWMHQAMVRPDRQRQGIARNLINLVREKERLYANPFRQAKLKGETLACSTTTPTNALVYQAIGFELKEKRDMPSPWGDWPLYVFALDTTMIDQEPEESIALLDEDEAHEESEKSASAKISAPQSKWSSWIFRVVCLLILVDLAVYLYIFRSFLVLSDDVLNDLEFRNPYIGLDELYASGRVNASRYEPIVNEPRIATQVSSVEPDKVFPEDEHRWLSTAGTMSPLDRHLHVSSNVHTILQFRAMDYGMERCALALRLPSDSDEQDWAPGNGPVSLDVCALGVDRPLDPRALSWASRPSCREPFGTLTAGPGEETRLSEFPCSWGTLYTYEVACASEYPDCQLDVWANRNGTWVPDYLTDLLHSYRIIDVRVRGYQRLPLRQCIRGLR
;
A
#
# COMPACT_ATOMS: atom_id res chain seq x y z
N MET A 1 39.14 20.17 17.30
CA MET A 1 37.81 19.61 17.02
C MET A 1 38.05 18.27 16.36
N SER A 2 37.34 17.20 16.77
CA SER A 2 37.41 15.91 16.08
C SER A 2 37.04 16.11 14.61
N ALA A 3 37.71 15.42 13.70
CA ALA A 3 37.37 15.50 12.28
C ALA A 3 35.92 14.99 12.09
N VAL A 4 35.11 15.76 11.35
CA VAL A 4 33.74 15.35 10.99
C VAL A 4 33.77 14.89 9.54
N LYS A 5 33.30 13.67 9.29
CA LYS A 5 33.15 13.09 7.96
C LYS A 5 31.72 13.27 7.49
N TYR A 6 31.55 13.84 6.31
CA TYR A 6 30.25 13.99 5.65
C TYR A 6 30.17 13.07 4.45
N ALA A 7 29.09 12.32 4.30
CA ALA A 7 28.92 11.40 3.18
C ALA A 7 27.45 11.16 2.84
N ARG A 8 27.18 10.95 1.54
CA ARG A 8 25.95 10.29 1.08
C ARG A 8 26.03 8.80 1.41
N VAL A 9 24.93 8.22 1.87
CA VAL A 9 24.82 6.79 2.15
C VAL A 9 23.69 6.23 1.29
N GLU A 10 24.04 5.46 0.26
CA GLU A 10 23.06 4.92 -0.71
C GLU A 10 22.21 3.80 -0.12
N THR A 11 22.75 3.03 0.82
CA THR A 11 22.04 1.93 1.48
C THR A 11 22.42 1.90 2.95
N PRO A 12 21.77 2.72 3.80
CA PRO A 12 22.10 2.77 5.22
C PRO A 12 21.81 1.42 5.88
N SER A 13 22.72 0.97 6.75
CA SER A 13 22.50 -0.22 7.56
C SER A 13 21.33 -0.02 8.54
N ASP A 14 20.72 -1.11 8.99
CA ASP A 14 19.69 -1.03 10.02
C ASP A 14 20.20 -0.35 11.30
N GLU A 15 21.46 -0.58 11.67
CA GLU A 15 22.11 0.10 12.82
C GLU A 15 22.19 1.62 12.65
N LEU A 16 22.50 2.09 11.44
CA LEU A 16 22.56 3.53 11.14
C LEU A 16 21.16 4.17 11.11
N ILE A 17 20.17 3.44 10.59
CA ILE A 17 18.76 3.84 10.65
C ILE A 17 18.32 3.94 12.11
N ASP A 18 18.61 2.94 12.94
CA ASP A 18 18.21 2.92 14.34
C ASP A 18 18.91 4.06 15.14
N ALA A 19 20.20 4.33 14.89
CA ALA A 19 20.89 5.50 15.45
C ALA A 19 20.25 6.84 15.03
N SER A 20 19.72 6.90 13.80
CA SER A 20 19.01 8.08 13.30
C SER A 20 17.63 8.24 13.92
N VAL A 21 16.94 7.12 14.18
CA VAL A 21 15.66 7.09 14.91
C VAL A 21 15.87 7.55 16.35
N ASP A 22 16.93 7.11 17.00
CA ASP A 22 17.28 7.55 18.36
C ASP A 22 17.55 9.06 18.39
N LEU A 23 18.32 9.57 17.42
CA LEU A 23 18.56 11.01 17.29
C LEU A 23 17.27 11.79 17.01
N PHE A 24 16.43 11.31 16.09
CA PHE A 24 15.13 11.92 15.78
C PHE A 24 14.25 11.97 17.03
N THR A 25 14.11 10.86 17.75
CA THR A 25 13.28 10.74 18.94
C THR A 25 13.78 11.64 20.06
N THR A 26 15.11 11.77 20.21
CA THR A 26 15.72 12.69 21.17
C THR A 26 15.35 14.15 20.90
N LEU A 27 15.27 14.55 19.63
CA LEU A 27 15.00 15.93 19.23
C LEU A 27 13.50 16.25 19.15
N MET A 28 12.69 15.33 18.63
CA MET A 28 11.27 15.54 18.31
C MET A 28 10.32 15.00 19.39
N LYS A 29 10.80 14.15 20.31
CA LYS A 29 10.01 13.44 21.33
C LYS A 29 8.91 12.53 20.77
N ASP A 30 9.05 12.14 19.50
CA ASP A 30 8.18 11.17 18.81
C ASP A 30 9.06 10.17 18.04
N GLY A 31 8.68 8.90 18.01
CA GLY A 31 9.59 7.78 17.70
C GLY A 31 9.05 6.68 16.77
N PRO A 32 7.77 6.24 16.85
CA PRO A 32 7.31 5.11 16.06
C PRO A 32 7.35 5.36 14.55
N MET A 33 7.06 6.59 14.13
CA MET A 33 6.99 6.99 12.73
C MET A 33 8.37 7.22 12.09
N ALA A 34 9.34 7.65 12.90
CA ALA A 34 10.66 8.04 12.44
C ALA A 34 11.37 6.94 11.65
N ARG A 35 11.31 5.70 12.13
CA ARG A 35 11.98 4.56 11.50
C ARG A 35 11.44 4.27 10.10
N ALA A 36 10.12 4.27 9.96
CA ALA A 36 9.47 4.01 8.68
C ALA A 36 9.73 5.16 7.69
N MET A 37 9.66 6.42 8.13
CA MET A 37 10.04 7.57 7.30
C MET A 37 11.49 7.52 6.84
N LEU A 38 12.42 7.17 7.74
CA LEU A 38 13.85 7.08 7.40
C LEU A 38 14.13 5.96 6.40
N LYS A 39 13.51 4.78 6.57
CA LYS A 39 13.64 3.68 5.60
C LYS A 39 13.02 4.02 4.25
N ALA A 40 11.81 4.56 4.25
CA ALA A 40 11.13 5.00 3.03
C ALA A 40 11.96 6.06 2.29
N GLY A 41 12.47 7.04 3.04
CA GLY A 41 13.25 8.13 2.45
C GLY A 41 14.62 7.70 1.98
N ALA A 42 15.30 6.79 2.68
CA ALA A 42 16.55 6.23 2.20
C ALA A 42 16.38 5.40 0.92
N LEU A 43 15.20 4.81 0.72
CA LEU A 43 14.88 4.05 -0.49
C LEU A 43 14.47 4.94 -1.67
N ALA A 44 13.62 5.94 -1.42
CA ALA A 44 13.02 6.79 -2.47
C ALA A 44 13.81 8.07 -2.74
N GLY A 45 14.67 8.51 -1.82
CA GLY A 45 15.38 9.77 -1.90
C GLY A 45 16.86 9.64 -1.60
N GLU A 46 17.42 10.66 -0.96
CA GLU A 46 18.84 10.74 -0.65
C GLU A 46 19.07 11.00 0.83
N TYR A 47 19.97 10.20 1.39
CA TYR A 47 20.27 10.17 2.81
C TYR A 47 21.74 10.51 3.03
N TYR A 48 22.00 11.56 3.80
CA TYR A 48 23.33 12.10 4.06
C TYR A 48 23.61 12.10 5.56
N THR A 49 24.84 11.76 5.94
CA THR A 49 25.25 11.65 7.34
C THR A 49 26.50 12.45 7.64
N ALA A 50 26.59 12.92 8.88
CA ALA A 50 27.79 13.48 9.49
C ALA A 50 28.21 12.55 10.63
N THR A 51 29.43 12.02 10.56
CA THR A 51 29.99 11.07 11.54
C THR A 51 31.31 11.59 12.10
N ASP A 52 31.67 11.18 13.31
CA ASP A 52 33.01 11.44 13.85
C ASP A 52 34.02 10.34 13.47
N GLU A 53 35.22 10.42 14.04
CA GLU A 53 36.31 9.47 13.80
C GLU A 53 35.98 8.03 14.22
N ASN A 54 35.01 7.84 15.12
CA ASN A 54 34.55 6.52 15.57
C ASN A 54 33.38 5.99 14.72
N ASN A 55 32.97 6.73 13.68
CA ASN A 55 31.74 6.54 12.92
C ASN A 55 30.45 6.75 13.74
N ASP A 56 30.51 7.47 14.87
CA ASP A 56 29.30 7.81 15.62
C ASP A 56 28.51 8.88 14.86
N LEU A 57 27.19 8.68 14.75
CA LEU A 57 26.30 9.61 14.05
C LEU A 57 26.20 10.93 14.83
N LEU A 58 26.62 12.03 14.19
CA LEU A 58 26.51 13.40 14.72
C LEU A 58 25.29 14.14 14.19
N GLY A 59 24.83 13.80 12.99
CA GLY A 59 23.65 14.36 12.35
C GLY A 59 23.38 13.75 10.99
N PHE A 60 22.18 13.98 10.46
CA PHE A 60 21.78 13.52 9.14
C PHE A 60 20.81 14.49 8.46
N THR A 61 20.74 14.41 7.14
CA THR A 61 19.67 15.03 6.35
C THR A 61 19.04 14.01 5.40
N LEU A 62 17.74 14.17 5.16
CA LEU A 62 16.95 13.32 4.27
C LEU A 62 16.24 14.20 3.23
N TRP A 63 16.48 13.90 1.96
CA TRP A 63 16.04 14.71 0.82
C TRP A 63 15.24 13.87 -0.17
N MET A 64 14.21 14.46 -0.78
CA MET A 64 13.59 13.92 -1.99
C MET A 64 14.07 14.72 -3.20
N PRO A 65 14.52 14.06 -4.28
CA PRO A 65 14.84 14.73 -5.53
C PRO A 65 13.58 15.25 -6.22
N PRO A 66 13.71 16.23 -7.16
CA PRO A 66 12.60 16.64 -8.00
C PRO A 66 11.97 15.46 -8.74
N GLY A 67 10.64 15.40 -8.73
CA GLY A 67 9.81 14.33 -9.31
C GLY A 67 9.31 13.33 -8.27
N ASP A 68 9.94 13.26 -7.10
CA ASP A 68 9.64 12.29 -6.06
C ASP A 68 9.12 12.94 -4.77
N ASP A 69 8.38 12.17 -3.97
CA ASP A 69 7.94 12.56 -2.62
C ASP A 69 8.07 11.32 -1.71
N LEU A 70 8.23 11.53 -0.40
CA LEU A 70 8.50 10.47 0.59
C LEU A 70 7.44 9.34 0.57
N PHE A 71 6.23 9.65 0.09
CA PHE A 71 5.10 8.72 -0.02
C PHE A 71 4.49 8.65 -1.43
N SER A 72 5.23 9.05 -2.48
CA SER A 72 4.73 8.98 -3.86
C SER A 72 4.51 7.53 -4.33
N THR A 73 5.28 6.57 -3.81
CA THR A 73 5.09 5.15 -4.12
C THR A 73 4.13 4.48 -3.15
N TRP A 74 3.20 3.68 -3.70
CA TRP A 74 2.23 2.94 -2.90
C TRP A 74 2.90 2.05 -1.84
N TYR A 75 4.08 1.49 -2.15
CA TYR A 75 4.83 0.60 -1.26
C TYR A 75 5.38 1.34 -0.03
N SER A 76 5.93 2.55 -0.20
CA SER A 76 6.47 3.34 0.91
C SER A 76 5.38 3.91 1.82
N GLY A 77 4.26 4.36 1.27
CA GLY A 77 3.10 4.84 2.04
C GLY A 77 2.40 3.72 2.83
N PHE A 78 2.19 2.56 2.20
CA PHE A 78 1.50 1.43 2.83
C PHE A 78 2.30 0.81 3.98
N GLN A 79 3.63 0.69 3.84
CA GLN A 79 4.48 0.14 4.89
C GLN A 79 4.58 1.06 6.12
N LEU A 80 4.46 2.38 5.93
CA LEU A 80 4.32 3.34 7.04
C LEU A 80 3.01 3.13 7.79
N ILE A 81 1.88 3.08 7.06
CA ILE A 81 0.54 2.93 7.63
C ILE A 81 0.40 1.61 8.40
N PHE A 82 0.96 0.51 7.88
CA PHE A 82 0.89 -0.81 8.53
C PHE A 82 1.79 -0.97 9.75
N ASN A 83 2.93 -0.27 9.81
CA ASN A 83 3.83 -0.32 10.97
C ASN A 83 3.34 0.55 12.14
N LEU A 84 2.41 1.48 11.89
CA LEU A 84 1.73 2.20 12.95
C LEU A 84 0.71 1.27 13.59
N ARG A 85 1.04 0.75 14.78
CA ARG A 85 0.20 -0.15 15.59
C ARG A 85 -1.22 0.38 15.83
N LYS A 86 -1.38 1.70 15.73
CA LYS A 86 -2.61 2.44 15.48
C LYS A 86 -2.22 3.65 14.63
N PRO A 87 -2.72 3.85 13.39
CA PRO A 87 -2.64 5.18 12.79
C PRO A 87 -3.37 6.12 13.76
N THR A 88 -2.65 7.09 14.33
CA THR A 88 -3.31 8.18 15.04
C THR A 88 -4.13 8.95 14.00
N ASP A 89 -5.34 9.39 14.36
CA ASP A 89 -6.22 10.19 13.48
C ASP A 89 -5.49 11.41 12.86
N GLU A 90 -4.37 11.81 13.47
CA GLU A 90 -3.35 12.77 13.02
C GLU A 90 -2.84 12.57 11.60
N MET A 91 -2.32 11.38 11.29
CA MET A 91 -1.55 11.19 10.06
C MET A 91 -2.46 11.02 8.85
N THR A 92 -3.70 10.60 9.10
CA THR A 92 -4.80 10.51 8.14
C THR A 92 -5.64 11.77 8.08
N SER A 93 -5.34 12.79 8.91
CA SER A 93 -6.13 14.01 8.93
C SER A 93 -5.98 14.75 7.59
N PRO A 94 -7.09 15.27 7.02
CA PRO A 94 -7.03 16.06 5.78
C PRO A 94 -6.03 17.22 5.85
N GLN A 95 -5.76 17.75 7.05
CA GLN A 95 -4.79 18.84 7.22
C GLN A 95 -3.37 18.43 6.81
N TYR A 96 -2.89 17.24 7.19
CA TYR A 96 -1.51 16.84 6.89
C TYR A 96 -1.34 16.37 5.44
N MET A 97 -2.30 15.63 4.91
CA MET A 97 -2.18 15.03 3.57
C MET A 97 -2.67 15.95 2.44
N VAL A 98 -3.55 16.92 2.72
CA VAL A 98 -4.12 17.82 1.70
C VAL A 98 -3.69 19.27 1.95
N GLU A 99 -3.92 19.81 3.14
CA GLU A 99 -3.66 21.23 3.38
C GLU A 99 -2.17 21.57 3.41
N PHE A 100 -1.33 20.73 4.02
CA PHE A 100 0.12 20.96 4.07
C PHE A 100 0.75 21.00 2.67
N PRO A 101 0.58 19.99 1.78
CA PRO A 101 1.11 20.07 0.42
C PRO A 101 0.53 21.22 -0.38
N ALA A 102 -0.76 21.52 -0.23
CA ALA A 102 -1.40 22.64 -0.91
C ALA A 102 -0.80 23.99 -0.48
N PHE A 103 -0.54 24.18 0.81
CA PHE A 103 0.10 25.39 1.31
C PHE A 103 1.55 25.51 0.82
N VAL A 104 2.34 24.43 0.88
CA VAL A 104 3.70 24.43 0.32
C VAL A 104 3.68 24.81 -1.16
N ASN A 105 2.80 24.22 -1.95
CA ASN A 105 2.67 24.54 -3.37
C ASN A 105 2.16 25.98 -3.61
N HIS A 106 1.41 26.56 -2.68
CA HIS A 106 1.07 27.97 -2.76
C HIS A 106 2.33 28.86 -2.64
N CYS A 107 3.22 28.55 -1.70
CA CYS A 107 4.39 29.37 -1.39
C CYS A 107 5.49 29.30 -2.45
N ILE A 108 5.74 28.12 -3.03
CA ILE A 108 6.88 27.86 -3.93
C ILE A 108 6.48 27.44 -5.36
N GLY A 109 5.18 27.46 -5.67
CA GLY A 109 4.65 27.16 -7.01
C GLY A 109 3.82 25.86 -7.04
N PRO A 110 2.96 25.66 -8.05
CA PRO A 110 1.89 24.64 -8.05
C PRO A 110 2.37 23.19 -7.86
N THR A 111 3.62 22.92 -8.20
CA THR A 111 4.32 21.64 -8.05
C THR A 111 5.60 21.82 -7.23
N GLY A 112 5.70 22.88 -6.42
CA GLY A 112 6.95 23.32 -5.82
C GLY A 112 7.62 22.25 -4.96
N LYS A 113 6.85 21.43 -4.23
CA LYS A 113 7.42 20.30 -3.47
C LYS A 113 8.09 19.26 -4.38
N THR A 114 7.47 18.92 -5.51
CA THR A 114 7.99 17.94 -6.48
C THR A 114 8.91 18.55 -7.52
N ASP A 115 8.94 19.87 -7.67
CA ASP A 115 9.86 20.58 -8.58
C ASP A 115 11.19 20.92 -7.89
N SER A 116 11.23 20.85 -6.55
CA SER A 116 12.40 21.18 -5.73
C SER A 116 13.06 19.95 -5.12
N TRP A 117 14.31 20.12 -4.68
CA TRP A 117 14.92 19.20 -3.73
C TRP A 117 14.32 19.46 -2.35
N TRP A 118 13.41 18.59 -1.92
CA TRP A 118 12.67 18.77 -0.68
C TRP A 118 13.35 18.10 0.50
N MET A 119 13.79 18.89 1.49
CA MET A 119 14.39 18.38 2.72
C MET A 119 13.30 18.00 3.73
N HIS A 120 13.11 16.70 3.96
CA HIS A 120 12.15 16.21 4.94
C HIS A 120 12.68 16.29 6.37
N GLN A 121 13.98 16.04 6.56
CA GLN A 121 14.57 15.97 7.89
C GLN A 121 15.99 16.55 7.88
N ALA A 122 16.32 17.31 8.92
CA ALA A 122 17.67 17.80 9.20
C ALA A 122 17.90 17.74 10.72
N MET A 123 18.64 16.73 11.15
CA MET A 123 18.83 16.42 12.56
C MET A 123 20.30 16.53 12.93
N VAL A 124 20.60 17.22 14.03
CA VAL A 124 21.96 17.34 14.58
C VAL A 124 21.90 17.12 16.07
N ARG A 125 22.79 16.25 16.57
CA ARG A 125 22.94 15.93 18.00
C ARG A 125 23.01 17.20 18.86
N PRO A 126 22.25 17.30 19.96
CA PRO A 126 22.21 18.50 20.81
C PRO A 126 23.60 19.00 21.26
N ASP A 127 24.49 18.09 21.64
CA ASP A 127 25.87 18.38 22.08
C ASP A 127 26.82 18.79 20.93
N ARG A 128 26.36 18.68 19.69
CA ARG A 128 27.11 19.00 18.46
C ARG A 128 26.50 20.13 17.64
N GLN A 129 25.41 20.75 18.12
CA GLN A 129 24.80 21.90 17.47
C GLN A 129 25.74 23.12 17.45
N ARG A 130 25.48 24.07 16.54
CA ARG A 130 26.29 25.30 16.34
C ARG A 130 27.74 25.08 15.87
N GLN A 131 28.08 23.87 15.41
CA GLN A 131 29.39 23.54 14.83
C GLN A 131 29.38 23.51 13.29
N GLY A 132 28.35 24.09 12.66
CA GLY A 132 28.22 24.12 11.19
C GLY A 132 27.80 22.80 10.54
N ILE A 133 27.51 21.74 11.31
CA ILE A 133 27.17 20.40 10.80
C ILE A 133 25.98 20.43 9.83
N ALA A 134 24.87 21.06 10.21
CA ALA A 134 23.68 21.16 9.34
C ALA A 134 23.99 21.91 8.03
N ARG A 135 24.75 23.01 8.12
CA ARG A 135 25.17 23.80 6.95
C ARG A 135 26.01 22.95 6.00
N ASN A 136 26.96 22.18 6.51
CA ASN A 136 27.80 21.30 5.69
C ASN A 136 27.01 20.16 5.03
N LEU A 137 26.05 19.56 5.74
CA LEU A 137 25.15 18.55 5.16
C LEU A 137 24.28 19.10 4.04
N ILE A 138 23.75 20.32 4.19
CA ILE A 138 22.98 21.01 3.14
C ILE A 138 23.89 21.38 1.96
N ASN A 139 25.11 21.83 2.23
CA ASN A 139 26.07 22.19 1.19
C ASN A 139 26.44 21.01 0.29
N LEU A 140 26.45 19.77 0.79
CA LEU A 140 26.67 18.60 -0.07
C LEU A 140 25.63 18.49 -1.19
N VAL A 141 24.34 18.71 -0.87
CA VAL A 141 23.27 18.66 -1.87
C VAL A 141 23.35 19.86 -2.81
N ARG A 142 23.70 21.04 -2.27
CA ARG A 142 23.90 22.27 -3.05
C ARG A 142 25.04 22.15 -4.06
N GLU A 143 26.20 21.64 -3.64
CA GLU A 143 27.37 21.44 -4.51
C GLU A 143 27.13 20.35 -5.54
N LYS A 144 26.44 19.28 -5.15
CA LYS A 144 26.00 18.23 -6.07
C LYS A 144 25.13 18.80 -7.19
N GLU A 145 24.13 19.61 -6.85
CA GLU A 145 23.25 20.23 -7.83
C GLU A 145 24.04 21.07 -8.84
N ARG A 146 24.98 21.90 -8.36
CA ARG A 146 25.91 22.66 -9.20
C ARG A 146 26.72 21.78 -10.17
N LEU A 147 27.20 20.63 -9.72
CA LEU A 147 28.01 19.71 -10.55
C LEU A 147 27.18 18.95 -11.61
N TYR A 148 25.91 18.66 -11.34
CA TYR A 148 25.03 17.90 -12.24
C TYR A 148 24.14 18.79 -13.12
N ALA A 149 24.27 20.11 -13.05
CA ALA A 149 23.64 21.08 -13.96
C ALA A 149 24.18 20.89 -15.40
N ASN A 150 23.68 19.86 -16.08
CA ASN A 150 24.05 19.52 -17.45
C ASN A 150 23.48 20.58 -18.42
N PRO A 151 24.31 21.22 -19.26
CA PRO A 151 23.86 22.26 -20.18
C PRO A 151 22.81 21.78 -21.20
N PHE A 152 22.73 20.49 -21.52
CA PHE A 152 21.70 19.93 -22.41
C PHE A 152 20.34 19.65 -21.72
N ARG A 153 20.23 19.79 -20.39
CA ARG A 153 18.96 19.75 -19.66
C ARG A 153 18.36 21.14 -19.38
N GLN A 154 19.05 22.22 -19.73
CA GLN A 154 18.63 23.62 -19.46
C GLN A 154 17.35 24.07 -20.21
N ALA A 155 16.85 23.31 -21.18
CA ALA A 155 15.76 23.78 -22.04
C ALA A 155 14.32 23.60 -21.50
N LYS A 156 14.13 23.17 -20.24
CA LYS A 156 12.82 23.24 -19.57
C LYS A 156 12.95 23.33 -18.05
N LEU A 157 13.12 24.56 -17.56
CA LEU A 157 12.45 25.15 -16.39
C LEU A 157 12.07 24.18 -15.26
N LYS A 158 12.75 24.26 -14.09
CA LYS A 158 12.19 24.19 -12.70
C LYS A 158 13.09 23.56 -11.60
N GLY A 159 14.32 23.11 -11.89
CA GLY A 159 15.06 22.22 -10.97
C GLY A 159 16.15 22.82 -10.05
N GLU A 160 16.15 24.12 -9.75
CA GLU A 160 17.28 24.82 -9.06
C GLU A 160 16.86 25.40 -7.69
N THR A 161 15.99 24.69 -6.97
CA THR A 161 15.53 25.14 -5.66
C THR A 161 15.69 24.03 -4.64
N LEU A 162 16.42 24.31 -3.57
CA LEU A 162 16.33 23.52 -2.34
C LEU A 162 15.17 24.10 -1.52
N ALA A 163 14.27 23.26 -1.03
CA ALA A 163 13.14 23.71 -0.23
C ALA A 163 12.98 22.88 1.04
N CYS A 164 12.45 23.50 2.08
CA CYS A 164 12.14 22.82 3.33
C CYS A 164 11.03 23.54 4.10
N SER A 165 10.57 22.91 5.17
CA SER A 165 9.72 23.56 6.15
C SER A 165 10.13 23.23 7.58
N THR A 166 9.67 24.03 8.53
CA THR A 166 9.86 23.77 9.97
C THR A 166 8.68 24.28 10.76
N THR A 167 8.55 23.76 11.98
CA THR A 167 7.49 24.11 12.91
C THR A 167 7.98 24.93 14.10
N THR A 168 9.29 25.23 14.17
CA THR A 168 9.85 26.03 15.27
C THR A 168 10.48 27.33 14.78
N PRO A 169 10.24 28.47 15.45
CA PRO A 169 10.84 29.75 15.10
C PRO A 169 12.37 29.74 15.24
N THR A 170 12.91 28.91 16.14
CA THR A 170 14.36 28.76 16.30
C THR A 170 15.00 28.15 15.06
N ASN A 171 14.40 27.10 14.48
CA ASN A 171 14.91 26.50 13.24
C ASN A 171 14.72 27.43 12.03
N ALA A 172 13.65 28.23 12.01
CA ALA A 172 13.44 29.23 10.97
C ALA A 172 14.63 30.21 10.85
N LEU A 173 15.11 30.72 11.99
CA LEU A 173 16.30 31.59 12.03
C LEU A 173 17.57 30.87 11.55
N VAL A 174 17.70 29.57 11.84
CA VAL A 174 18.84 28.76 11.38
C VAL A 174 18.83 28.62 9.86
N TYR A 175 17.67 28.32 9.25
CA TYR A 175 17.58 28.20 7.78
C TYR A 175 17.87 29.53 7.08
N GLN A 176 17.35 30.64 7.60
CA GLN A 176 17.70 31.98 7.09
C GLN A 176 19.20 32.26 7.18
N ALA A 177 19.85 31.89 8.29
CA ALA A 177 21.30 32.03 8.44
C ALA A 177 22.13 31.07 7.58
N ILE A 178 21.52 30.05 6.97
CA ILE A 178 22.13 29.17 5.97
C ILE A 178 21.92 29.70 4.55
N GLY A 179 21.01 30.66 4.37
CA GLY A 179 20.74 31.34 3.11
C GLY A 179 19.34 31.09 2.55
N PHE A 180 18.52 30.26 3.20
CA PHE A 180 17.15 30.05 2.75
C PHE A 180 16.31 31.32 2.93
N GLU A 181 15.51 31.64 1.92
CA GLU A 181 14.51 32.70 1.98
C GLU A 181 13.23 32.14 2.60
N LEU A 182 12.71 32.82 3.63
CA LEU A 182 11.38 32.51 4.17
C LEU A 182 10.32 32.98 3.17
N LYS A 183 9.59 32.05 2.57
CA LYS A 183 8.53 32.36 1.61
C LYS A 183 7.23 32.75 2.31
N GLU A 184 6.80 31.94 3.27
CA GLU A 184 5.58 32.22 4.02
C GLU A 184 5.58 31.53 5.38
N LYS A 185 4.75 32.06 6.29
CA LYS A 185 4.41 31.45 7.57
C LYS A 185 2.89 31.34 7.69
N ARG A 186 2.40 30.18 8.11
CA ARG A 186 0.99 29.95 8.45
C ARG A 186 0.86 29.14 9.73
N ASP A 187 -0.11 29.46 10.58
CA ASP A 187 -0.49 28.59 11.68
C ASP A 187 -1.50 27.55 11.15
N MET A 188 -1.14 26.27 11.25
CA MET A 188 -1.90 25.15 10.72
C MET A 188 -2.80 24.58 11.82
N PRO A 189 -4.12 24.41 11.56
CA PRO A 189 -5.02 23.88 12.56
C PRO A 189 -4.73 22.39 12.82
N SER A 190 -4.81 21.98 14.08
CA SER A 190 -4.78 20.57 14.46
C SER A 190 -5.65 20.29 15.69
N PRO A 191 -6.10 19.05 15.91
CA PRO A 191 -6.82 18.67 17.12
C PRO A 191 -6.11 19.00 18.45
N TRP A 192 -4.78 19.15 18.47
CA TRP A 192 -4.00 19.51 19.67
C TRP A 192 -3.68 21.01 19.78
N GLY A 193 -4.26 21.81 18.87
CA GLY A 193 -4.01 23.24 18.75
C GLY A 193 -3.27 23.60 17.47
N ASP A 194 -3.29 24.89 17.16
CA ASP A 194 -2.63 25.41 15.98
C ASP A 194 -1.11 25.31 16.14
N TRP A 195 -0.42 24.91 15.08
CA TRP A 195 1.04 24.84 15.06
C TRP A 195 1.61 25.69 13.91
N PRO A 196 2.67 26.47 14.14
CA PRO A 196 3.22 27.33 13.10
C PRO A 196 3.97 26.49 12.07
N LEU A 197 3.82 26.82 10.80
CA LEU A 197 4.51 26.24 9.66
C LEU A 197 5.23 27.35 8.90
N TYR A 198 6.55 27.18 8.74
CA TYR A 198 7.40 28.10 8.01
C TYR A 198 7.92 27.39 6.76
N VAL A 199 7.71 27.97 5.57
CA VAL A 199 8.15 27.40 4.29
C VAL A 199 9.32 28.20 3.74
N PHE A 200 10.36 27.49 3.31
CA PHE A 200 11.61 28.06 2.87
C PHE A 200 11.99 27.57 1.47
N ALA A 201 12.67 28.43 0.72
CA ALA A 201 13.31 28.08 -0.53
C ALA A 201 14.70 28.73 -0.61
N LEU A 202 15.65 28.04 -1.21
CA LEU A 202 16.98 28.51 -1.51
C LEU A 202 17.21 28.33 -3.01
N ASP A 203 17.37 29.45 -3.71
CA ASP A 203 17.77 29.49 -5.11
C ASP A 203 19.27 29.23 -5.22
N THR A 204 19.65 28.17 -5.93
CA THR A 204 21.06 27.78 -6.06
C THR A 204 21.81 28.61 -7.10
N THR A 205 21.11 29.36 -7.97
CA THR A 205 21.71 30.15 -9.05
C THR A 205 22.24 31.52 -8.61
N MET A 206 21.71 32.07 -7.52
CA MET A 206 21.94 33.47 -7.10
C MET A 206 23.26 33.70 -6.32
N ILE A 207 24.13 32.69 -6.20
CA ILE A 207 25.31 32.76 -5.30
C ILE A 207 26.60 33.23 -6.02
N ASP A 208 26.61 33.36 -7.34
CA ASP A 208 27.82 33.73 -8.12
C ASP A 208 28.12 35.26 -8.17
N GLN A 209 28.08 35.95 -7.03
CA GLN A 209 28.61 37.32 -6.92
C GLN A 209 29.66 37.48 -5.80
N GLU A 210 30.50 36.46 -5.57
CA GLU A 210 31.85 36.74 -5.09
C GLU A 210 32.84 36.71 -6.27
N PRO A 211 33.77 37.67 -6.38
CA PRO A 211 34.67 37.78 -7.51
C PRO A 211 35.70 36.63 -7.47
N GLU A 212 35.43 35.56 -8.21
CA GLU A 212 36.45 34.56 -8.55
C GLU A 212 37.52 35.23 -9.43
N GLU A 213 38.73 35.34 -8.89
CA GLU A 213 39.95 35.56 -9.66
C GLU A 213 40.13 34.37 -10.61
N SER A 214 39.91 34.62 -11.90
CA SER A 214 40.02 33.63 -12.95
C SER A 214 41.48 33.21 -13.15
N ILE A 215 41.77 31.96 -12.81
CA ILE A 215 42.95 31.26 -13.31
C ILE A 215 42.61 30.78 -14.73
N ALA A 216 43.12 31.51 -15.72
CA ALA A 216 43.09 31.14 -17.13
C ALA A 216 43.84 29.82 -17.34
N LEU A 217 43.15 28.82 -17.90
CA LEU A 217 43.75 27.61 -18.45
C LEU A 217 43.23 27.40 -19.88
N LEU A 218 44.06 27.90 -20.80
CA LEU A 218 44.36 27.45 -22.16
C LEU A 218 43.20 27.12 -23.12
N ASP A 219 43.05 28.02 -24.09
CA ASP A 219 42.53 27.80 -25.43
C ASP A 219 43.28 26.64 -26.13
N GLU A 220 42.53 25.69 -26.65
CA GLU A 220 42.94 24.91 -27.83
C GLU A 220 41.95 25.22 -28.96
N ASP A 221 42.40 26.09 -29.86
CA ASP A 221 41.98 26.15 -31.25
C ASP A 221 42.12 24.76 -31.89
N GLU A 222 41.12 24.32 -32.67
CA GLU A 222 41.24 24.35 -34.13
C GLU A 222 39.98 23.80 -34.80
N ALA A 223 39.51 24.62 -35.74
CA ALA A 223 38.41 24.37 -36.64
C ALA A 223 38.77 23.31 -37.69
N HIS A 224 37.79 22.50 -38.10
CA HIS A 224 37.70 22.03 -39.48
C HIS A 224 36.23 21.86 -39.88
N GLU A 225 35.68 22.92 -40.48
CA GLU A 225 34.61 22.80 -41.47
C GLU A 225 35.23 22.25 -42.76
N GLU A 226 34.80 21.07 -43.21
CA GLU A 226 34.86 20.74 -44.63
C GLU A 226 33.48 20.31 -45.14
N SER A 227 33.01 21.15 -46.05
CA SER A 227 31.91 20.97 -46.97
C SER A 227 32.30 19.91 -48.00
N GLU A 228 31.53 18.82 -48.09
CA GLU A 228 31.57 17.96 -49.28
C GLU A 228 30.20 17.75 -49.93
N LYS A 229 30.23 18.10 -51.21
CA LYS A 229 29.19 18.14 -52.21
C LYS A 229 28.62 16.75 -52.53
N SER A 230 27.30 16.73 -52.68
CA SER A 230 26.56 16.04 -53.75
C SER A 230 27.41 15.35 -54.83
N ALA A 231 27.41 14.01 -54.82
CA ALA A 231 27.62 13.19 -56.01
C ALA A 231 26.66 11.99 -55.97
N SER A 232 25.56 12.11 -56.71
CA SER A 232 24.67 11.00 -57.07
C SER A 232 25.40 10.08 -58.05
N ALA A 233 26.10 9.08 -57.53
CA ALA A 233 26.66 7.99 -58.30
C ALA A 233 25.72 6.77 -58.20
N LYS A 234 25.03 6.46 -59.30
CA LYS A 234 24.33 5.18 -59.48
C LYS A 234 25.36 4.05 -59.50
N ILE A 235 25.68 3.50 -58.33
CA ILE A 235 26.41 2.25 -58.22
C ILE A 235 25.41 1.12 -58.47
N SER A 236 25.38 0.59 -59.69
CA SER A 236 24.74 -0.69 -59.96
C SER A 236 25.57 -1.78 -59.27
N ALA A 237 25.21 -2.09 -58.03
CA ALA A 237 25.85 -3.16 -57.28
C ALA A 237 25.63 -4.49 -58.03
N PRO A 238 26.68 -5.31 -58.23
CA PRO A 238 26.51 -6.65 -58.77
C PRO A 238 25.56 -7.40 -57.85
N GLN A 239 24.45 -7.89 -58.42
CA GLN A 239 23.42 -8.63 -57.71
C GLN A 239 24.04 -9.94 -57.19
N SER A 240 24.63 -9.84 -56.01
CA SER A 240 25.35 -10.91 -55.35
C SER A 240 24.35 -12.01 -55.01
N LYS A 241 24.57 -13.21 -55.55
CA LYS A 241 23.76 -14.42 -55.26
C LYS A 241 23.68 -14.70 -53.74
N TRP A 242 24.62 -14.18 -52.95
CA TRP A 242 24.61 -14.27 -51.48
C TRP A 242 23.45 -13.51 -50.83
N SER A 243 23.01 -12.39 -51.41
CA SER A 243 21.89 -11.60 -50.88
C SER A 243 20.57 -12.40 -50.89
N SER A 244 20.34 -13.19 -51.94
CA SER A 244 19.14 -14.05 -52.02
C SER A 244 19.18 -15.20 -51.00
N TRP A 245 20.36 -15.75 -50.71
CA TRP A 245 20.49 -16.82 -49.72
C TRP A 245 20.27 -16.31 -48.30
N ILE A 246 20.87 -15.16 -47.95
CA ILE A 246 20.68 -14.51 -46.64
C ILE A 246 19.20 -14.18 -46.42
N PHE A 247 18.51 -13.63 -47.43
CA PHE A 247 17.08 -13.34 -47.33
C PHE A 247 16.24 -14.60 -47.04
N ARG A 248 16.53 -15.73 -47.70
CA ARG A 248 15.84 -17.00 -47.45
C ARG A 248 16.07 -17.54 -46.04
N VAL A 249 17.29 -17.42 -45.52
CA VAL A 249 17.64 -17.83 -44.15
C VAL A 249 16.89 -16.96 -43.13
N VAL A 250 16.88 -15.63 -43.32
CA VAL A 250 16.15 -14.71 -42.44
C VAL A 250 14.65 -14.99 -42.46
N CYS A 251 14.04 -15.19 -43.64
CA CYS A 251 12.62 -15.56 -43.73
C CYS A 251 12.31 -16.88 -43.03
N LEU A 252 13.20 -17.88 -43.13
CA LEU A 252 13.02 -19.15 -42.44
C LEU A 252 13.08 -18.98 -40.92
N LEU A 253 14.03 -18.19 -40.41
CA LEU A 253 14.12 -17.87 -38.98
C LEU A 253 12.85 -17.17 -38.48
N ILE A 254 12.34 -16.17 -39.21
CA ILE A 254 11.09 -15.48 -38.87
C ILE A 254 9.90 -16.44 -38.84
N LEU A 255 9.81 -17.39 -39.78
CA LEU A 255 8.73 -18.37 -39.80
C LEU A 255 8.83 -19.37 -38.64
N VAL A 256 10.04 -19.78 -38.26
CA VAL A 256 10.28 -20.63 -37.08
C VAL A 256 9.89 -19.88 -35.82
N ASP A 257 10.31 -18.64 -35.66
CA ASP A 257 9.95 -17.80 -34.51
C ASP A 257 8.44 -17.62 -34.43
N LEU A 258 7.77 -17.31 -35.54
CA LEU A 258 6.31 -17.19 -35.59
C LEU A 258 5.61 -18.49 -35.20
N ALA A 259 6.11 -19.65 -35.66
CA ALA A 259 5.56 -20.95 -35.29
C ALA A 259 5.75 -21.24 -33.78
N VAL A 260 6.90 -20.88 -33.21
CA VAL A 260 7.17 -21.00 -31.77
C VAL A 260 6.25 -20.08 -30.98
N TYR A 261 6.09 -18.82 -31.39
CA TYR A 261 5.16 -17.88 -30.75
C TYR A 261 3.71 -18.36 -30.82
N LEU A 262 3.26 -18.88 -31.96
CA LEU A 262 1.92 -19.46 -32.10
C LEU A 262 1.74 -20.72 -31.23
N TYR A 263 2.77 -21.55 -31.09
CA TYR A 263 2.75 -22.72 -30.22
C TYR A 263 2.67 -22.32 -28.74
N ILE A 264 3.46 -21.34 -28.30
CA ILE A 264 3.44 -20.81 -26.94
C ILE A 264 2.09 -20.15 -26.66
N PHE A 265 1.59 -19.29 -27.57
CA PHE A 265 0.29 -18.66 -27.46
C PHE A 265 -0.85 -19.67 -27.38
N ARG A 266 -0.84 -20.70 -28.23
CA ARG A 266 -1.79 -21.82 -28.14
C ARG A 266 -1.68 -22.56 -26.82
N SER A 267 -0.47 -22.77 -26.31
CA SER A 267 -0.24 -23.42 -25.02
C SER A 267 -0.80 -22.58 -23.86
N PHE A 268 -0.67 -21.25 -23.91
CA PHE A 268 -1.31 -20.34 -22.96
C PHE A 268 -2.84 -20.32 -23.08
N LEU A 269 -3.39 -20.39 -24.30
CA LEU A 269 -4.84 -20.49 -24.49
C LEU A 269 -5.41 -21.84 -24.03
N VAL A 270 -4.64 -22.93 -24.13
CA VAL A 270 -5.01 -24.27 -23.70
C VAL A 270 -4.77 -24.47 -22.20
N LEU A 271 -3.79 -23.77 -21.61
CA LEU A 271 -3.71 -23.50 -20.16
C LEU A 271 -4.81 -22.48 -19.79
N SER A 272 -6.06 -22.81 -20.10
CA SER A 272 -7.21 -22.02 -19.72
C SER A 272 -7.36 -21.97 -18.20
N ASP A 273 -8.08 -20.97 -17.71
CA ASP A 273 -8.38 -20.75 -16.29
C ASP A 273 -8.85 -22.02 -15.57
N ASP A 274 -9.53 -22.94 -16.27
CA ASP A 274 -9.97 -24.22 -15.72
C ASP A 274 -8.83 -25.06 -15.11
N VAL A 275 -7.65 -25.09 -15.72
CA VAL A 275 -6.51 -25.86 -15.20
C VAL A 275 -5.92 -25.19 -13.96
N LEU A 276 -5.87 -23.85 -13.94
CA LEU A 276 -5.37 -23.08 -12.79
C LEU A 276 -6.35 -23.13 -11.61
N ASN A 277 -7.65 -23.14 -11.89
CA ASN A 277 -8.71 -23.28 -10.89
C ASN A 277 -8.78 -24.68 -10.28
N ASP A 278 -8.23 -25.70 -10.96
CA ASP A 278 -8.15 -27.09 -10.47
C ASP A 278 -6.86 -27.40 -9.69
N LEU A 279 -5.98 -26.41 -9.48
CA LEU A 279 -4.79 -26.62 -8.67
C LEU A 279 -5.14 -26.65 -7.17
N GLU A 280 -4.72 -27.73 -6.50
CA GLU A 280 -4.79 -27.81 -5.05
C GLU A 280 -3.94 -26.69 -4.42
N PHE A 281 -4.52 -26.02 -3.43
CA PHE A 281 -3.79 -25.02 -2.66
C PHE A 281 -2.78 -25.70 -1.74
N ARG A 282 -1.51 -25.49 -2.02
CA ARG A 282 -0.42 -26.15 -1.28
C ARG A 282 -0.32 -25.64 0.14
N ASN A 283 -0.16 -26.58 1.07
CA ASN A 283 0.08 -26.29 2.48
C ASN A 283 1.46 -25.66 2.71
N PRO A 284 1.55 -24.39 3.15
CA PRO A 284 2.83 -23.77 3.48
C PRO A 284 3.39 -24.30 4.82
N TYR A 285 2.58 -24.99 5.62
CA TYR A 285 2.92 -25.50 6.95
C TYR A 285 3.48 -26.93 6.92
N ILE A 286 4.45 -27.16 6.04
CA ILE A 286 5.08 -28.48 5.86
C ILE A 286 5.78 -28.90 7.16
N GLY A 287 5.50 -30.11 7.66
CA GLY A 287 6.17 -30.66 8.85
C GLY A 287 5.49 -30.34 10.18
N LEU A 288 4.47 -29.48 10.21
CA LEU A 288 3.80 -29.10 11.46
C LEU A 288 2.91 -30.22 12.00
N ASP A 289 2.24 -30.96 11.13
CA ASP A 289 1.43 -32.12 11.54
C ASP A 289 2.29 -33.17 12.24
N GLU A 290 3.45 -33.50 11.68
CA GLU A 290 4.37 -34.45 12.30
C GLU A 290 4.95 -33.90 13.61
N LEU A 291 5.28 -32.61 13.66
CA LEU A 291 5.81 -31.96 14.86
C LEU A 291 4.81 -32.04 16.02
N TYR A 292 3.55 -31.65 15.80
CA TYR A 292 2.54 -31.66 16.85
C TYR A 292 2.01 -33.06 17.16
N ALA A 293 1.93 -33.95 16.17
CA ALA A 293 1.60 -35.36 16.39
C ALA A 293 2.66 -36.08 17.25
N SER A 294 3.92 -35.66 17.20
CA SER A 294 4.99 -36.23 18.03
C SER A 294 4.78 -36.05 19.53
N GLY A 295 3.97 -35.05 19.94
CA GLY A 295 3.73 -34.69 21.33
C GLY A 295 4.97 -34.13 22.06
N ARG A 296 6.06 -33.84 21.34
CA ARG A 296 7.28 -33.24 21.90
C ARG A 296 7.16 -31.73 22.10
N VAL A 297 6.27 -31.09 21.34
CA VAL A 297 6.02 -29.65 21.37
C VAL A 297 4.53 -29.44 21.65
N ASN A 298 4.23 -28.54 22.59
CA ASN A 298 2.86 -28.10 22.84
C ASN A 298 2.52 -26.95 21.90
N ALA A 299 1.30 -26.96 21.34
CA ALA A 299 0.79 -25.81 20.63
C ALA A 299 0.66 -24.62 21.59
N SER A 300 1.14 -23.45 21.16
CA SER A 300 0.88 -22.17 21.81
C SER A 300 -0.63 -21.93 21.88
N ARG A 301 -1.13 -21.28 22.94
CA ARG A 301 -2.55 -20.91 23.06
C ARG A 301 -2.80 -19.55 22.44
N TYR A 302 -3.73 -19.49 21.50
CA TYR A 302 -4.16 -18.26 20.83
C TYR A 302 -5.68 -18.09 20.99
N GLU A 303 -6.11 -16.84 20.97
CA GLU A 303 -7.54 -16.52 20.87
C GLU A 303 -8.09 -16.96 19.51
N PRO A 304 -9.41 -17.17 19.39
CA PRO A 304 -10.02 -17.56 18.12
C PRO A 304 -9.70 -16.57 17.02
N ILE A 305 -9.26 -17.07 15.87
CA ILE A 305 -8.98 -16.25 14.70
C ILE A 305 -10.27 -16.07 13.92
N VAL A 306 -10.47 -14.84 13.46
CA VAL A 306 -11.58 -14.45 12.61
C VAL A 306 -11.20 -14.67 11.16
N ASN A 307 -12.00 -15.46 10.44
CA ASN A 307 -11.89 -15.65 9.00
C ASN A 307 -13.09 -15.02 8.29
N GLU A 308 -12.83 -14.05 7.43
CA GLU A 308 -13.83 -13.35 6.62
C GLU A 308 -14.09 -14.08 5.29
N PRO A 309 -15.30 -13.97 4.72
CA PRO A 309 -15.62 -14.61 3.46
C PRO A 309 -14.79 -14.00 2.33
N ARG A 310 -14.18 -14.88 1.53
CA ARG A 310 -13.46 -14.48 0.31
C ARG A 310 -14.44 -13.99 -0.75
N ILE A 311 -15.60 -14.65 -0.84
CA ILE A 311 -16.69 -14.32 -1.76
C ILE A 311 -17.94 -14.04 -0.91
N ALA A 312 -18.61 -12.92 -1.19
CA ALA A 312 -19.94 -12.61 -0.71
C ALA A 312 -20.73 -12.01 -1.87
N THR A 313 -21.73 -12.73 -2.37
CA THR A 313 -22.49 -12.31 -3.56
C THR A 313 -23.94 -12.75 -3.46
N GLN A 314 -24.82 -11.98 -4.09
CA GLN A 314 -26.26 -12.17 -4.00
C GLN A 314 -26.76 -13.01 -5.18
N VAL A 315 -27.85 -13.73 -4.94
CA VAL A 315 -28.59 -14.45 -5.98
C VAL A 315 -30.08 -14.16 -5.80
N SER A 316 -30.79 -13.91 -6.91
CA SER A 316 -32.19 -13.51 -6.90
C SER A 316 -33.09 -14.60 -7.50
N SER A 317 -34.09 -15.04 -6.75
CA SER A 317 -35.09 -16.01 -7.21
C SER A 317 -36.00 -15.47 -8.31
N VAL A 318 -36.22 -14.16 -8.31
CA VAL A 318 -37.05 -13.44 -9.28
C VAL A 318 -36.29 -13.08 -10.54
N GLU A 319 -34.95 -12.95 -10.45
CA GLU A 319 -34.07 -12.68 -11.59
C GLU A 319 -33.06 -13.84 -11.76
N PRO A 320 -33.48 -15.02 -12.26
CA PRO A 320 -32.67 -16.24 -12.21
C PRO A 320 -31.28 -16.14 -12.85
N ASP A 321 -31.18 -15.36 -13.93
CA ASP A 321 -29.98 -15.22 -14.75
C ASP A 321 -29.13 -14.01 -14.36
N LYS A 322 -29.56 -13.22 -13.35
CA LYS A 322 -28.82 -12.03 -12.92
C LYS A 322 -27.59 -12.43 -12.12
N VAL A 323 -26.47 -11.86 -12.53
CA VAL A 323 -25.20 -11.89 -11.81
C VAL A 323 -25.04 -10.54 -11.10
N PHE A 324 -24.86 -10.57 -9.78
CA PHE A 324 -24.63 -9.37 -8.99
C PHE A 324 -23.15 -8.96 -9.07
N PRO A 325 -22.83 -7.67 -9.21
CA PRO A 325 -21.45 -7.20 -9.25
C PRO A 325 -20.74 -7.43 -7.90
N GLU A 326 -19.50 -7.90 -7.93
CA GLU A 326 -18.68 -8.11 -6.72
C GLU A 326 -18.23 -6.79 -6.08
N ASP A 327 -18.01 -5.76 -6.90
CA ASP A 327 -17.42 -4.48 -6.50
C ASP A 327 -18.41 -3.30 -6.68
N GLU A 328 -19.54 -3.31 -5.96
CA GLU A 328 -20.55 -2.25 -6.09
C GLU A 328 -20.00 -0.87 -5.74
N HIS A 329 -19.12 -0.79 -4.75
CA HIS A 329 -18.50 0.46 -4.31
C HIS A 329 -17.17 0.75 -4.99
N ARG A 330 -16.91 0.19 -6.17
CA ARG A 330 -15.71 0.52 -6.94
C ARG A 330 -15.72 1.99 -7.37
N TRP A 331 -14.65 2.72 -7.09
CA TRP A 331 -14.50 4.11 -7.54
C TRP A 331 -13.23 4.34 -8.37
N LEU A 332 -13.28 5.32 -9.26
CA LEU A 332 -12.10 5.78 -10.01
C LEU A 332 -11.38 6.86 -9.18
N SER A 333 -10.24 6.49 -8.61
CA SER A 333 -9.34 7.45 -7.95
C SER A 333 -8.34 8.03 -8.95
N THR A 334 -7.58 9.05 -8.53
CA THR A 334 -6.45 9.59 -9.29
C THR A 334 -5.34 8.56 -9.54
N ALA A 335 -5.26 7.50 -8.71
CA ALA A 335 -4.31 6.40 -8.84
C ALA A 335 -4.85 5.21 -9.65
N GLY A 336 -6.06 5.31 -10.21
CA GLY A 336 -6.75 4.24 -10.93
C GLY A 336 -8.00 3.74 -10.21
N THR A 337 -8.55 2.64 -10.72
CA THR A 337 -9.79 2.07 -10.18
C THR A 337 -9.50 1.32 -8.87
N MET A 338 -10.15 1.75 -7.79
CA MET A 338 -10.05 1.12 -6.47
C MET A 338 -11.35 0.37 -6.18
N SER A 339 -11.23 -0.89 -5.78
CA SER A 339 -12.34 -1.65 -5.21
C SER A 339 -12.09 -1.83 -3.71
N PRO A 340 -12.99 -1.34 -2.84
CA PRO A 340 -12.90 -1.62 -1.42
C PRO A 340 -13.07 -3.13 -1.17
N LEU A 341 -12.44 -3.64 -0.11
CA LEU A 341 -12.68 -5.01 0.35
C LEU A 341 -13.94 -5.05 1.23
N ASP A 342 -15.04 -4.56 0.69
CA ASP A 342 -16.33 -4.64 1.36
C ASP A 342 -17.07 -5.91 0.99
N ARG A 343 -18.01 -6.30 1.86
CA ARG A 343 -18.82 -7.51 1.68
C ARG A 343 -20.27 -7.17 1.95
N HIS A 344 -21.15 -7.53 1.02
CA HIS A 344 -22.57 -7.24 1.12
C HIS A 344 -23.34 -8.47 1.59
N LEU A 345 -24.00 -8.36 2.74
CA LEU A 345 -24.98 -9.35 3.20
C LEU A 345 -26.38 -8.79 2.94
N HIS A 346 -27.00 -9.28 1.88
CA HIS A 346 -28.36 -8.90 1.51
C HIS A 346 -29.24 -10.14 1.44
N VAL A 347 -30.23 -10.18 2.32
CA VAL A 347 -31.19 -11.26 2.42
C VAL A 347 -32.60 -10.67 2.44
N SER A 348 -33.45 -11.17 1.55
CA SER A 348 -34.88 -10.89 1.52
C SER A 348 -35.67 -12.13 1.12
N SER A 349 -36.99 -12.03 1.00
CA SER A 349 -37.84 -13.13 0.52
C SER A 349 -37.44 -13.68 -0.86
N ASN A 350 -36.73 -12.88 -1.67
CA ASN A 350 -36.33 -13.23 -3.03
C ASN A 350 -34.82 -13.18 -3.28
N VAL A 351 -34.03 -12.63 -2.35
CA VAL A 351 -32.58 -12.48 -2.51
C VAL A 351 -31.89 -13.26 -1.41
N HIS A 352 -30.97 -14.15 -1.79
CA HIS A 352 -30.12 -14.87 -0.87
C HIS A 352 -28.67 -14.39 -1.04
N THR A 353 -27.86 -14.51 0.02
CA THR A 353 -26.41 -14.25 -0.06
C THR A 353 -25.65 -15.57 -0.01
N ILE A 354 -24.71 -15.77 -0.95
CA ILE A 354 -23.76 -16.88 -0.95
C ILE A 354 -22.42 -16.39 -0.41
N LEU A 355 -21.92 -17.09 0.60
CA LEU A 355 -20.67 -16.81 1.28
C LEU A 355 -19.69 -17.97 1.07
N GLN A 356 -18.45 -17.69 0.68
CA GLN A 356 -17.39 -18.70 0.60
C GLN A 356 -16.19 -18.33 1.45
N PHE A 357 -15.83 -19.22 2.38
CA PHE A 357 -14.70 -19.11 3.28
C PHE A 357 -13.62 -20.11 2.89
N ARG A 358 -12.36 -19.79 3.23
CA ARG A 358 -11.24 -20.73 3.13
C ARG A 358 -10.53 -20.83 4.47
N ALA A 359 -10.48 -22.01 5.07
CA ALA A 359 -9.69 -22.20 6.29
C ALA A 359 -8.19 -22.13 5.95
N MET A 360 -7.45 -21.16 6.47
CA MET A 360 -6.01 -21.00 6.16
C MET A 360 -5.09 -21.07 7.39
N ASP A 361 -5.65 -21.03 8.59
CA ASP A 361 -4.88 -20.98 9.83
C ASP A 361 -4.66 -22.38 10.37
N TYR A 362 -3.42 -22.85 10.27
CA TYR A 362 -3.04 -24.17 10.78
C TYR A 362 -3.24 -24.24 12.30
N GLY A 363 -3.78 -25.37 12.77
CA GLY A 363 -4.06 -25.60 14.18
C GLY A 363 -5.37 -24.98 14.69
N MET A 364 -6.10 -24.25 13.84
CA MET A 364 -7.41 -23.64 14.15
C MET A 364 -8.58 -24.41 13.54
N GLU A 365 -8.50 -25.74 13.56
CA GLU A 365 -9.36 -26.67 12.79
C GLU A 365 -10.72 -26.99 13.44
N ARG A 366 -11.17 -26.13 14.35
CA ARG A 366 -12.53 -26.17 14.93
C ARG A 366 -13.18 -24.85 14.63
N CYS A 367 -14.14 -24.82 13.72
CA CYS A 367 -14.73 -23.59 13.24
C CYS A 367 -16.13 -23.39 13.81
N ALA A 368 -16.58 -22.14 13.92
CA ALA A 368 -17.99 -21.80 14.12
C ALA A 368 -18.36 -20.64 13.20
N LEU A 369 -19.52 -20.72 12.54
CA LEU A 369 -20.06 -19.60 11.79
C LEU A 369 -20.69 -18.60 12.77
N ALA A 370 -20.27 -17.35 12.70
CA ALA A 370 -20.69 -16.26 13.56
C ALA A 370 -21.23 -15.11 12.72
N LEU A 371 -22.29 -14.47 13.21
CA LEU A 371 -22.89 -13.28 12.62
C LEU A 371 -23.00 -12.21 13.72
N ARG A 372 -22.52 -11.00 13.42
CA ARG A 372 -22.67 -9.85 14.28
C ARG A 372 -23.36 -8.71 13.54
N LEU A 373 -24.46 -8.22 14.11
CA LEU A 373 -25.17 -7.04 13.59
C LEU A 373 -24.67 -5.75 14.26
N PRO A 374 -24.75 -4.58 13.60
CA PRO A 374 -24.41 -3.31 14.21
C PRO A 374 -25.38 -2.96 15.35
N SER A 375 -24.96 -2.10 16.27
CA SER A 375 -25.75 -1.74 17.45
C SER A 375 -26.67 -0.55 17.18
N ASP A 376 -27.80 -0.46 17.90
CA ASP A 376 -28.76 0.65 17.73
C ASP A 376 -28.19 2.03 18.11
N SER A 377 -27.09 2.07 18.90
CA SER A 377 -26.40 3.32 19.25
C SER A 377 -25.59 3.92 18.11
N ASP A 378 -25.42 3.17 17.02
CA ASP A 378 -24.83 3.66 15.77
C ASP A 378 -25.98 4.29 14.95
N GLU A 379 -26.41 5.51 15.31
CA GLU A 379 -27.38 6.38 14.58
C GLU A 379 -27.15 6.29 13.04
N GLN A 380 -28.11 6.26 12.12
CA GLN A 380 -29.58 6.35 12.08
C GLN A 380 -29.97 5.71 10.71
N ASP A 381 -31.14 5.07 10.59
CA ASP A 381 -31.72 4.47 9.37
C ASP A 381 -31.48 2.98 9.06
N TRP A 382 -30.87 2.16 9.93
CA TRP A 382 -31.09 0.71 9.78
C TRP A 382 -32.56 0.43 10.10
N ALA A 383 -33.32 0.00 9.08
CA ALA A 383 -34.70 -0.41 9.23
C ALA A 383 -34.81 -1.94 9.13
N PRO A 384 -34.38 -2.71 10.13
CA PRO A 384 -35.07 -3.96 10.41
C PRO A 384 -36.40 -3.56 11.05
N GLY A 385 -37.43 -4.39 10.92
CA GLY A 385 -38.63 -4.22 11.75
C GLY A 385 -38.30 -4.44 13.23
N ASN A 386 -37.74 -3.44 13.93
CA ASN A 386 -37.49 -3.32 15.38
C ASN A 386 -37.08 -4.59 16.16
N GLY A 387 -36.51 -5.61 15.53
CA GLY A 387 -36.44 -6.94 16.12
C GLY A 387 -35.35 -7.83 15.54
N PRO A 388 -35.06 -8.94 16.23
CA PRO A 388 -34.05 -9.89 15.79
C PRO A 388 -34.43 -10.48 14.43
N VAL A 389 -33.44 -10.64 13.57
CA VAL A 389 -33.60 -11.33 12.27
C VAL A 389 -33.20 -12.79 12.43
N SER A 390 -34.04 -13.68 11.92
CA SER A 390 -33.73 -15.11 11.84
C SER A 390 -33.36 -15.48 10.41
N LEU A 391 -32.18 -16.07 10.23
CA LEU A 391 -31.61 -16.42 8.94
C LEU A 391 -31.32 -17.92 8.91
N ASP A 392 -31.85 -18.62 7.90
CA ASP A 392 -31.50 -20.01 7.65
C ASP A 392 -30.18 -20.06 6.86
N VAL A 393 -29.26 -20.90 7.33
CA VAL A 393 -27.97 -21.14 6.70
C VAL A 393 -27.96 -22.55 6.14
N CYS A 394 -27.69 -22.70 4.85
CA CYS A 394 -27.46 -23.99 4.22
C CYS A 394 -26.01 -24.13 3.75
N ALA A 395 -25.40 -25.29 4.00
CA ALA A 395 -24.10 -25.62 3.43
C ALA A 395 -24.25 -26.05 1.96
N LEU A 396 -23.47 -25.43 1.07
CA LEU A 396 -23.42 -25.75 -0.35
C LEU A 396 -22.32 -26.77 -0.63
N GLY A 397 -22.62 -27.78 -1.45
CA GLY A 397 -21.68 -28.86 -1.80
C GLY A 397 -20.66 -28.44 -2.86
N VAL A 398 -19.78 -27.49 -2.53
CA VAL A 398 -18.79 -26.94 -3.48
C VAL A 398 -17.37 -27.10 -2.94
N ASP A 399 -16.55 -27.86 -3.67
CA ASP A 399 -15.15 -28.10 -3.32
C ASP A 399 -14.18 -27.17 -4.06
N ARG A 400 -14.70 -26.28 -4.92
CA ARG A 400 -13.94 -25.35 -5.78
C ARG A 400 -14.27 -23.89 -5.47
N PRO A 401 -13.35 -22.95 -5.75
CA PRO A 401 -13.66 -21.53 -5.66
C PRO A 401 -14.84 -21.19 -6.58
N LEU A 402 -15.80 -20.41 -6.07
CA LEU A 402 -16.89 -19.91 -6.92
C LEU A 402 -16.39 -18.80 -7.83
N ASP A 403 -16.93 -18.71 -9.04
CA ASP A 403 -16.75 -17.54 -9.90
C ASP A 403 -17.91 -16.55 -9.67
N PRO A 404 -17.70 -15.43 -8.96
CA PRO A 404 -18.76 -14.46 -8.70
C PRO A 404 -19.29 -13.82 -9.98
N ARG A 405 -18.55 -13.85 -11.10
CA ARG A 405 -18.98 -13.26 -12.38
C ARG A 405 -19.92 -14.15 -13.20
N ALA A 406 -20.03 -15.42 -12.81
CA ALA A 406 -20.92 -16.40 -13.44
C ALA A 406 -22.02 -16.89 -12.48
N LEU A 407 -21.95 -16.49 -11.21
CA LEU A 407 -22.88 -16.95 -10.18
C LEU A 407 -24.19 -16.17 -10.26
N SER A 408 -25.26 -16.90 -10.53
CA SER A 408 -26.63 -16.43 -10.58
C SER A 408 -27.52 -17.43 -9.85
N TRP A 409 -28.80 -17.11 -9.67
CA TRP A 409 -29.72 -18.07 -9.06
C TRP A 409 -29.86 -19.36 -9.90
N ALA A 410 -29.79 -19.28 -11.22
CA ALA A 410 -29.84 -20.44 -12.11
C ALA A 410 -28.57 -21.30 -12.06
N SER A 411 -27.39 -20.70 -11.86
CA SER A 411 -26.11 -21.42 -11.78
C SER A 411 -25.68 -21.75 -10.36
N ARG A 412 -26.45 -21.34 -9.33
CA ARG A 412 -26.06 -21.55 -7.94
C ARG A 412 -25.97 -23.02 -7.57
N PRO A 413 -24.98 -23.41 -6.76
CA PRO A 413 -24.92 -24.75 -6.19
C PRO A 413 -26.15 -25.05 -5.34
N SER A 414 -26.62 -26.30 -5.37
CA SER A 414 -27.74 -26.71 -4.53
C SER A 414 -27.35 -26.81 -3.05
N CYS A 415 -28.29 -26.45 -2.20
CA CYS A 415 -28.25 -26.69 -0.76
C CYS A 415 -28.06 -28.20 -0.49
N ARG A 416 -26.92 -28.57 0.14
CA ARG A 416 -26.58 -29.96 0.45
C ARG A 416 -27.20 -30.41 1.77
N GLU A 417 -27.01 -29.59 2.80
CA GLU A 417 -27.54 -29.86 4.14
C GLU A 417 -27.86 -28.56 4.88
N PRO A 418 -29.02 -28.48 5.57
CA PRO A 418 -29.31 -27.37 6.47
C PRO A 418 -28.24 -27.32 7.56
N PHE A 419 -27.58 -26.19 7.68
CA PHE A 419 -26.47 -26.02 8.61
C PHE A 419 -26.95 -25.47 9.97
N GLY A 420 -27.95 -24.59 9.96
CA GLY A 420 -28.62 -24.09 11.15
C GLY A 420 -29.32 -22.76 10.91
N THR A 421 -29.95 -22.22 11.96
CA THR A 421 -30.63 -20.92 11.92
C THR A 421 -29.91 -19.95 12.86
N LEU A 422 -29.52 -18.79 12.34
CA LEU A 422 -28.94 -17.69 13.10
C LEU A 422 -30.03 -16.69 13.45
N THR A 423 -30.29 -16.47 14.73
CA THR A 423 -31.20 -15.41 15.20
C THR A 423 -30.36 -14.30 15.80
N ALA A 424 -30.16 -13.20 15.09
CA ALA A 424 -29.27 -12.13 15.51
C ALA A 424 -30.05 -10.83 15.79
N GLY A 425 -29.78 -10.22 16.94
CA GLY A 425 -30.27 -8.89 17.31
C GLY A 425 -29.21 -7.79 17.06
N PRO A 426 -29.61 -6.50 17.10
CA PRO A 426 -28.68 -5.38 16.99
C PRO A 426 -27.56 -5.47 18.04
N GLY A 427 -26.30 -5.31 17.60
CA GLY A 427 -25.11 -5.32 18.45
C GLY A 427 -24.71 -6.70 19.01
N GLU A 428 -25.53 -7.72 18.81
CA GLU A 428 -25.30 -9.08 19.31
C GLU A 428 -24.48 -9.90 18.31
N GLU A 429 -23.50 -10.66 18.82
CA GLU A 429 -22.84 -11.69 18.05
C GLU A 429 -23.47 -13.04 18.36
N THR A 430 -24.02 -13.68 17.32
CA THR A 430 -24.62 -15.01 17.41
C THR A 430 -23.79 -16.01 16.64
N ARG A 431 -23.83 -17.27 17.07
CA ARG A 431 -22.96 -18.32 16.53
C ARG A 431 -23.72 -19.62 16.37
N LEU A 432 -23.44 -20.33 15.29
CA LEU A 432 -23.84 -21.72 15.11
C LEU A 432 -22.89 -22.66 15.85
N SER A 433 -23.30 -23.93 15.94
CA SER A 433 -22.49 -24.98 16.57
C SER A 433 -21.14 -25.13 15.90
N GLU A 434 -20.13 -25.46 16.70
CA GLU A 434 -18.79 -25.72 16.18
C GLU A 434 -18.77 -26.96 15.28
N PHE A 435 -17.94 -26.92 14.24
CA PHE A 435 -17.73 -27.98 13.28
C PHE A 435 -16.24 -28.14 12.97
N PRO A 436 -15.78 -29.34 12.59
CA PRO A 436 -14.39 -29.53 12.17
C PRO A 436 -14.13 -28.80 10.85
N CYS A 437 -13.04 -28.03 10.79
CA CYS A 437 -12.62 -27.34 9.57
C CYS A 437 -11.17 -27.60 9.21
N SER A 438 -10.95 -28.45 8.21
CA SER A 438 -9.59 -28.79 7.78
C SER A 438 -8.91 -27.61 7.11
N TRP A 439 -7.60 -27.50 7.32
CA TRP A 439 -6.80 -26.49 6.62
C TRP A 439 -6.94 -26.61 5.10
N GLY A 440 -7.00 -25.47 4.41
CA GLY A 440 -7.06 -25.37 2.95
C GLY A 440 -8.45 -25.60 2.35
N THR A 441 -9.39 -26.18 3.12
CA THR A 441 -10.75 -26.51 2.68
C THR A 441 -11.62 -25.27 2.50
N LEU A 442 -12.49 -25.32 1.50
CA LEU A 442 -13.50 -24.32 1.21
C LEU A 442 -14.81 -24.66 1.92
N TYR A 443 -15.43 -23.65 2.52
CA TYR A 443 -16.72 -23.75 3.16
C TYR A 443 -17.65 -22.74 2.50
N THR A 444 -18.69 -23.23 1.85
CA THR A 444 -19.62 -22.39 1.09
C THR A 444 -21.00 -22.49 1.72
N TYR A 445 -21.63 -21.35 1.98
CA TYR A 445 -22.93 -21.26 2.62
C TYR A 445 -23.87 -20.38 1.81
N GLU A 446 -25.15 -20.74 1.77
CA GLU A 446 -26.25 -19.91 1.33
C GLU A 446 -26.99 -19.41 2.57
N VAL A 447 -27.20 -18.10 2.66
CA VAL A 447 -27.93 -17.43 3.74
C VAL A 447 -29.23 -16.88 3.17
N ALA A 448 -30.34 -17.30 3.75
CA ALA A 448 -31.70 -16.92 3.35
C ALA A 448 -32.53 -16.52 4.57
N CYS A 449 -33.69 -15.90 4.35
CA CYS A 449 -34.64 -15.68 5.44
C CYS A 449 -35.05 -17.01 6.06
N ALA A 450 -35.22 -17.04 7.38
CA ALA A 450 -35.72 -18.24 8.05
C ALA A 450 -37.09 -18.62 7.51
N SER A 451 -37.34 -19.93 7.38
CA SER A 451 -38.61 -20.46 6.84
C SER A 451 -39.84 -20.00 7.65
N GLU A 452 -39.66 -19.71 8.94
CA GLU A 452 -40.70 -19.17 9.83
C GLU A 452 -41.01 -17.69 9.57
N TYR A 453 -40.06 -16.94 9.01
CA TYR A 453 -40.15 -15.50 8.75
C TYR A 453 -39.68 -15.19 7.32
N PRO A 454 -40.41 -15.65 6.28
CA PRO A 454 -39.97 -15.54 4.89
C PRO A 454 -39.88 -14.09 4.39
N ASP A 455 -40.60 -13.17 5.01
CA ASP A 455 -40.61 -11.73 4.68
C ASP A 455 -39.53 -10.94 5.44
N CYS A 456 -38.45 -11.60 5.87
CA CYS A 456 -37.33 -10.90 6.50
C CYS A 456 -36.65 -9.95 5.49
N GLN A 457 -36.03 -8.88 6.00
CA GLN A 457 -35.23 -7.98 5.18
C GLN A 457 -33.97 -7.60 5.96
N LEU A 458 -32.82 -7.92 5.38
CA LEU A 458 -31.51 -7.60 5.90
C LEU A 458 -30.65 -7.10 4.75
N ASP A 459 -30.13 -5.89 4.86
CA ASP A 459 -29.28 -5.28 3.83
C ASP A 459 -28.20 -4.45 4.52
N VAL A 460 -26.96 -4.93 4.43
CA VAL A 460 -25.82 -4.45 5.22
C VAL A 460 -24.48 -4.76 4.56
N TRP A 461 -23.48 -3.95 4.85
CA TRP A 461 -22.13 -4.05 4.29
C TRP A 461 -21.13 -4.42 5.37
N ALA A 462 -19.94 -4.90 5.03
CA ALA A 462 -18.86 -5.17 5.97
C ALA A 462 -17.59 -4.52 5.43
N ASN A 463 -16.70 -3.99 6.29
CA ASN A 463 -15.36 -3.59 5.87
C ASN A 463 -14.30 -4.30 6.74
N ARG A 464 -13.09 -4.47 6.18
CA ARG A 464 -11.97 -5.21 6.80
C ARG A 464 -11.49 -4.64 8.14
N ASN A 465 -11.73 -3.36 8.41
CA ASN A 465 -11.17 -2.72 9.61
C ASN A 465 -12.07 -2.88 10.84
N GLY A 466 -13.35 -3.25 10.69
CA GLY A 466 -14.31 -3.23 11.81
C GLY A 466 -14.36 -1.87 12.53
N THR A 467 -13.85 -0.81 11.89
CA THR A 467 -13.81 0.54 12.42
C THR A 467 -15.09 1.24 12.01
N TRP A 468 -15.87 1.60 13.01
CA TRP A 468 -16.89 2.64 12.98
C TRP A 468 -16.21 3.95 12.61
N VAL A 469 -16.20 4.31 11.33
CA VAL A 469 -15.69 5.62 10.92
C VAL A 469 -16.86 6.60 10.95
N PRO A 470 -16.79 7.70 11.72
CA PRO A 470 -17.77 8.76 11.65
C PRO A 470 -17.79 9.40 10.24
N ASP A 471 -18.99 9.61 9.75
CA ASP A 471 -19.45 9.86 8.37
C ASP A 471 -19.00 11.20 7.72
N TYR A 472 -17.86 11.79 8.11
CA TYR A 472 -17.53 13.17 7.71
C TYR A 472 -16.71 13.34 6.41
N LEU A 473 -16.54 12.29 5.59
CA LEU A 473 -15.84 12.40 4.29
C LEU A 473 -16.61 11.81 3.11
N THR A 474 -17.92 11.62 3.24
CA THR A 474 -18.81 11.09 2.21
C THR A 474 -20.10 11.91 2.06
N ASP A 475 -20.00 13.23 2.09
CA ASP A 475 -21.03 14.11 1.53
C ASP A 475 -21.09 13.96 0.00
N LEU A 476 -21.50 12.77 -0.47
CA LEU A 476 -22.21 12.47 -1.71
C LEU A 476 -22.36 10.96 -2.02
N LEU A 477 -21.90 10.02 -1.18
CA LEU A 477 -22.11 8.58 -1.42
C LEU A 477 -22.33 7.79 -0.12
N HIS A 478 -23.60 7.40 0.10
CA HIS A 478 -24.15 6.32 0.94
C HIS A 478 -23.44 5.99 2.27
N SER A 479 -24.13 6.27 3.39
CA SER A 479 -23.78 5.87 4.76
C SER A 479 -23.45 4.37 4.86
N TYR A 480 -22.26 4.06 5.39
CA TYR A 480 -21.77 2.68 5.58
C TYR A 480 -22.37 2.05 6.84
N ARG A 481 -23.02 0.88 6.69
CA ARG A 481 -23.59 0.09 7.80
C ARG A 481 -22.86 -1.23 7.88
N ILE A 482 -22.26 -1.56 9.04
CA ILE A 482 -21.27 -2.64 9.15
C ILE A 482 -21.86 -3.89 9.83
N ILE A 483 -21.99 -5.01 9.10
CA ILE A 483 -22.26 -6.38 9.58
C ILE A 483 -21.04 -7.25 9.35
N ASP A 484 -20.83 -8.22 10.24
CA ASP A 484 -19.71 -9.14 10.12
C ASP A 484 -20.14 -10.60 10.17
N VAL A 485 -19.96 -11.32 9.06
CA VAL A 485 -20.11 -12.78 9.00
C VAL A 485 -18.72 -13.40 9.00
N ARG A 486 -18.42 -14.19 10.02
CA ARG A 486 -17.08 -14.71 10.26
C ARG A 486 -17.12 -16.20 10.55
N VAL A 487 -16.10 -16.92 10.11
CA VAL A 487 -15.81 -18.24 10.64
C VAL A 487 -14.72 -18.10 11.69
N ARG A 488 -15.03 -18.43 12.95
CA ARG A 488 -14.06 -18.42 14.04
C ARG A 488 -13.37 -19.76 14.15
N GLY A 489 -12.07 -19.79 13.89
CA GLY A 489 -11.24 -20.96 14.14
C GLY A 489 -10.84 -21.05 15.62
N TYR A 490 -10.90 -22.24 16.19
CA TYR A 490 -10.53 -22.58 17.56
C TYR A 490 -9.45 -23.66 17.52
N GLN A 491 -8.61 -23.64 18.55
CA GLN A 491 -7.51 -24.58 18.61
C GLN A 491 -7.96 -26.03 18.75
N ARG A 492 -7.25 -26.90 18.04
CA ARG A 492 -7.36 -28.34 18.22
C ARG A 492 -6.79 -28.73 19.59
N LEU A 493 -7.63 -29.32 20.45
CA LEU A 493 -7.16 -29.84 21.73
C LEU A 493 -6.28 -31.08 21.49
N PRO A 494 -5.11 -31.19 22.13
CA PRO A 494 -4.26 -32.37 21.98
C PRO A 494 -4.98 -33.63 22.49
N LEU A 495 -4.94 -34.71 21.70
CA LEU A 495 -5.59 -36.01 21.97
C LEU A 495 -5.40 -36.55 23.39
N ARG A 496 -4.27 -36.24 24.05
CA ARG A 496 -4.00 -36.64 25.44
C ARG A 496 -4.91 -35.98 26.48
N GLN A 497 -5.52 -34.82 26.20
CA GLN A 497 -6.47 -34.18 27.11
C GLN A 497 -7.89 -34.75 27.00
N CYS A 498 -8.33 -35.20 25.82
CA CYS A 498 -9.65 -35.82 25.66
C CYS A 498 -9.79 -37.13 26.45
N ILE A 499 -8.70 -37.89 26.63
CA ILE A 499 -8.74 -39.16 27.40
C ILE A 499 -8.86 -38.91 28.92
N ARG A 500 -8.49 -37.73 29.43
CA ARG A 500 -8.63 -37.39 30.86
C ARG A 500 -10.00 -36.85 31.26
N GLY A 501 -10.86 -36.47 30.31
CA GLY A 501 -12.21 -35.96 30.58
C GLY A 501 -13.33 -37.01 30.52
N LEU A 502 -12.99 -38.27 30.24
CA LEU A 502 -13.93 -39.40 30.11
C LEU A 502 -13.71 -40.49 31.17
N ARG A 503 -13.16 -40.14 32.35
CA ARG A 503 -13.07 -41.02 33.52
C ARG A 503 -13.71 -40.42 34.74
#